data_AF-A0A1V6JJE0-F1
#
_entry.id   AF-A0A1V6JJE0-F1
#
_cell.length_a   1.000
_cell.length_b   1.000
_cell.length_c   1.000
_cell.angle_alpha   90.00
_cell.angle_beta   90.00
_cell.angle_gamma   90.00
#
_symmetry.space_group_name_H-M   'P 1'
#
loop_
_entity.id
_entity.type
_entity.pdbx_description
1 polymer ?
#
loop_
_entity_poly.entity_id
_entity_poly.type
_entity_poly.pdbx_seq_one_letter_code
_entity_poly.pdbx_strand_id
1 'polypeptide(L)'
;MKIISLKYTRCYLLPSGSKYILIDTGYVYEWDRFTKQLNDLNIPLSSISHLILTHHHDDHAGMVARLVAENPHIVVVVSKVGAQYLLQGQHVHPKGSGYINRRVAFLLWFKSKFDKGWTHTFPAYQHRPTDVLIDGTVKFKDIGIELDGVIVETPGHSDDSISLVLDDGRCFCGDAAANFLRFAGTRYAVVWVDSWEEYYNSWEKLIALKVNRIYPAHGKDFHVNKLVTNLRKNRKKNMVVITQG
;
A
#
# COMPACT_ATOMS: atom_id res chain seq x y z
N MET A 1 -16.25 -7.61 -2.17
CA MET A 1 -14.85 -7.47 -1.70
C MET A 1 -14.56 -8.54 -0.66
N LYS A 2 -13.36 -9.14 -0.71
CA LYS A 2 -12.82 -10.00 0.34
C LYS A 2 -11.53 -9.38 0.89
N ILE A 3 -11.11 -9.81 2.08
CA ILE A 3 -9.90 -9.30 2.73
C ILE A 3 -9.03 -10.50 3.08
N ILE A 4 -7.76 -10.45 2.67
CA ILE A 4 -6.73 -11.39 3.14
C ILE A 4 -6.00 -10.69 4.27
N SER A 5 -6.16 -11.20 5.48
CA SER A 5 -5.53 -10.63 6.68
C SER A 5 -4.20 -11.32 6.92
N LEU A 6 -3.12 -10.60 6.64
CA LEU A 6 -1.77 -11.02 6.96
C LEU A 6 -1.39 -10.53 8.36
N LYS A 7 -0.13 -10.71 8.79
CA LYS A 7 0.31 -10.40 10.16
C LYS A 7 0.13 -8.93 10.51
N TYR A 8 0.51 -8.04 9.58
CA TYR A 8 0.39 -6.58 9.75
C TYR A 8 -0.31 -5.90 8.58
N THR A 9 -0.25 -6.49 7.39
CA THR A 9 -0.84 -5.96 6.16
C THR A 9 -2.21 -6.61 5.88
N ARG A 10 -3.13 -5.84 5.31
CA ARG A 10 -4.39 -6.33 4.75
C ARG A 10 -4.31 -6.18 3.25
N CYS A 11 -4.38 -7.30 2.54
CA CYS A 11 -4.59 -7.28 1.10
C CYS A 11 -6.09 -7.30 0.82
N TYR A 12 -6.50 -6.65 -0.26
CA TYR A 12 -7.91 -6.57 -0.66
C TYR A 12 -8.13 -7.29 -1.97
N LEU A 13 -9.23 -8.05 -2.05
CA LEU A 13 -9.68 -8.68 -3.29
C LEU A 13 -10.99 -8.05 -3.73
N LEU A 14 -10.95 -7.35 -4.86
CA LEU A 14 -12.11 -6.72 -5.48
C LEU A 14 -12.60 -7.58 -6.65
N PRO A 15 -13.90 -7.95 -6.68
CA PRO A 15 -14.50 -8.53 -7.87
C PRO A 15 -14.46 -7.54 -9.03
N SER A 16 -14.11 -8.02 -10.21
CA SER A 16 -14.11 -7.27 -11.48
C SER A 16 -14.58 -8.24 -12.57
N GLY A 17 -15.85 -8.14 -12.97
CA GLY A 17 -16.50 -9.14 -13.82
C GLY A 17 -16.45 -10.55 -13.18
N SER A 18 -15.91 -11.52 -13.92
CA SER A 18 -15.71 -12.91 -13.45
C SER A 18 -14.36 -13.15 -12.76
N LYS A 19 -13.53 -12.10 -12.63
CA LYS A 19 -12.16 -12.15 -12.10
C LYS A 19 -12.03 -11.31 -10.83
N TYR A 20 -10.83 -11.34 -10.26
CA TYR A 20 -10.46 -10.52 -9.11
C TYR A 20 -9.29 -9.60 -9.42
N ILE A 21 -9.26 -8.49 -8.69
CA ILE A 21 -8.12 -7.59 -8.53
C ILE A 21 -7.59 -7.79 -7.12
N LEU A 22 -6.31 -8.08 -7.00
CA LEU A 22 -5.59 -8.10 -5.73
C LEU A 22 -4.92 -6.75 -5.50
N ILE A 23 -5.05 -6.21 -4.29
CA ILE A 23 -4.37 -4.99 -3.85
C ILE A 23 -3.36 -5.37 -2.79
N ASP A 24 -2.08 -5.11 -3.06
CA ASP A 24 -0.89 -5.48 -2.28
C ASP A 24 -0.74 -6.99 -2.04
N THR A 25 0.44 -7.37 -1.54
CA THR A 25 0.85 -8.77 -1.43
C THR A 25 1.25 -9.17 -0.02
N GLY A 26 1.82 -8.31 0.81
CA GLY A 26 2.40 -8.73 2.10
C GLY A 26 3.87 -9.11 2.00
N TYR A 27 4.43 -9.59 3.11
CA TYR A 27 5.80 -10.08 3.16
C TYR A 27 5.97 -11.45 2.49
N VAL A 28 7.18 -11.73 2.00
CA VAL A 28 7.59 -13.01 1.38
C VAL A 28 7.21 -14.24 2.23
N TYR A 29 7.45 -14.17 3.54
CA TYR A 29 7.23 -15.29 4.45
C TYR A 29 5.74 -15.58 4.73
N GLU A 30 4.82 -14.76 4.20
CA GLU A 30 3.38 -14.90 4.43
C GLU A 30 2.67 -15.70 3.33
N TRP A 31 3.40 -16.25 2.37
CA TRP A 31 2.84 -16.98 1.23
C TRP A 31 1.85 -18.08 1.63
N ASP A 32 2.21 -18.92 2.61
CA ASP A 32 1.36 -20.04 3.01
C ASP A 32 0.07 -19.53 3.67
N ARG A 33 0.14 -18.44 4.42
CA ARG A 33 -1.02 -17.77 5.02
C ARG A 33 -1.91 -17.14 3.94
N PHE A 34 -1.30 -16.52 2.94
CA PHE A 34 -1.99 -15.88 1.81
C PHE A 34 -2.74 -16.92 0.98
N THR A 35 -2.04 -17.97 0.53
CA THR A 35 -2.62 -19.03 -0.29
C THR A 35 -3.67 -19.85 0.47
N LYS A 36 -3.45 -20.12 1.76
CA LYS A 36 -4.48 -20.71 2.62
C LYS A 36 -5.77 -19.88 2.63
N GLN A 37 -5.67 -18.56 2.79
CA GLN A 37 -6.86 -17.70 2.80
C GLN A 37 -7.56 -17.63 1.44
N LEU A 38 -6.82 -17.65 0.33
CA LEU A 38 -7.41 -17.78 -1.01
C LEU A 38 -8.20 -19.08 -1.15
N ASN A 39 -7.63 -20.20 -0.70
CA ASN A 39 -8.29 -21.50 -0.72
C ASN A 39 -9.54 -21.52 0.16
N ASP A 40 -9.46 -20.98 1.38
CA ASP A 40 -10.62 -20.87 2.29
C ASP A 40 -11.75 -20.00 1.69
N LEU A 41 -11.41 -19.05 0.82
CA LEU A 41 -12.37 -18.21 0.08
C LEU A 41 -12.86 -18.84 -1.23
N ASN A 42 -12.34 -20.01 -1.62
CA ASN A 42 -12.57 -20.66 -2.92
C ASN A 42 -12.19 -19.76 -4.11
N ILE A 43 -11.13 -18.97 -3.98
CA ILE A 43 -10.62 -18.09 -5.05
C ILE A 43 -9.33 -18.71 -5.59
N PRO A 44 -9.34 -19.33 -6.78
CA PRO A 44 -8.11 -19.85 -7.36
C PRO A 44 -7.19 -18.69 -7.76
N LEU A 45 -5.89 -18.87 -7.60
CA LEU A 45 -4.90 -17.82 -7.89
C LEU A 45 -5.01 -17.31 -9.34
N SER A 46 -5.31 -18.21 -10.29
CA SER A 46 -5.52 -17.91 -11.72
C SER A 46 -6.79 -17.09 -12.03
N SER A 47 -7.67 -16.88 -11.06
CA SER A 47 -8.81 -15.94 -11.18
C SER A 47 -8.44 -14.50 -10.84
N ILE A 48 -7.25 -14.27 -10.28
CA ILE A 48 -6.72 -12.93 -10.06
C ILE A 48 -6.13 -12.44 -11.37
N SER A 49 -6.80 -11.47 -11.98
CA SER A 49 -6.41 -10.89 -13.28
C SER A 49 -5.39 -9.77 -13.12
N HIS A 50 -5.49 -9.00 -12.05
CA HIS A 50 -4.66 -7.82 -11.81
C HIS A 50 -4.11 -7.86 -10.38
N LEU A 51 -2.85 -7.50 -10.22
CA LEU A 51 -2.22 -7.17 -8.94
C LEU A 51 -1.87 -5.69 -8.95
N ILE A 52 -2.54 -4.90 -8.12
CA ILE A 52 -2.22 -3.48 -7.95
C ILE A 52 -1.37 -3.32 -6.69
N LEU A 53 -0.13 -2.85 -6.87
CA LEU A 53 0.77 -2.54 -5.78
C LEU A 53 0.62 -1.06 -5.42
N THR A 54 0.27 -0.79 -4.18
CA THR A 54 0.10 0.60 -3.71
C THR A 54 1.42 1.32 -3.65
N HIS A 55 2.52 0.64 -3.31
CA HIS A 55 3.90 1.13 -3.36
C HIS A 55 4.89 -0.03 -3.18
N HIS A 56 6.19 0.27 -3.26
CA HIS A 56 7.28 -0.71 -3.34
C HIS A 56 7.72 -1.37 -2.01
N HIS A 57 7.21 -0.97 -0.84
CA HIS A 57 7.71 -1.54 0.43
C HIS A 57 7.49 -3.05 0.51
N ASP A 58 8.41 -3.74 1.20
CA ASP A 58 8.48 -5.20 1.31
C ASP A 58 7.20 -5.87 1.84
N ASP A 59 6.38 -5.17 2.61
CA ASP A 59 5.09 -5.63 3.11
C ASP A 59 3.91 -5.35 2.19
N HIS A 60 4.15 -4.73 1.04
CA HIS A 60 3.16 -4.49 -0.02
C HIS A 60 3.56 -5.20 -1.31
N ALA A 61 4.84 -5.19 -1.66
CA ALA A 61 5.38 -5.81 -2.87
C ALA A 61 6.08 -7.15 -2.63
N GLY A 62 6.20 -7.61 -1.38
CA GLY A 62 7.06 -8.73 -1.01
C GLY A 62 6.85 -10.02 -1.79
N MET A 63 5.60 -10.34 -2.18
CA MET A 63 5.30 -11.57 -2.92
C MET A 63 5.06 -11.37 -4.42
N VAL A 64 5.31 -10.19 -4.98
CA VAL A 64 5.04 -9.89 -6.40
C VAL A 64 5.72 -10.90 -7.34
N ALA A 65 7.01 -11.17 -7.15
CA ALA A 65 7.76 -12.10 -8.01
C ALA A 65 7.18 -13.52 -7.97
N ARG A 66 6.79 -13.98 -6.78
CA ARG A 66 6.19 -15.31 -6.59
C ARG A 66 4.77 -15.38 -7.18
N LEU A 67 3.96 -14.35 -6.98
CA LEU A 67 2.61 -14.28 -7.57
C LEU A 67 2.65 -14.34 -9.09
N VAL A 68 3.61 -13.65 -9.71
CA VAL A 68 3.79 -13.69 -11.17
C VAL A 68 4.30 -15.04 -11.64
N ALA A 69 5.19 -15.69 -10.89
CA ALA A 69 5.66 -17.05 -11.22
C ALA A 69 4.51 -18.09 -11.16
N GLU A 70 3.63 -17.99 -10.18
CA GLU A 70 2.53 -18.93 -9.93
C GLU A 70 1.26 -18.61 -10.75
N ASN A 71 1.11 -17.35 -11.20
CA ASN A 71 0.08 -16.92 -12.14
C ASN A 71 0.69 -15.99 -13.22
N PRO A 72 1.30 -16.56 -14.27
CA PRO A 72 1.99 -15.79 -15.31
C PRO A 72 1.08 -14.82 -16.08
N HIS A 73 -0.23 -15.01 -16.04
CA HIS A 73 -1.20 -14.15 -16.72
C HIS A 73 -1.67 -12.94 -15.90
N ILE A 74 -1.30 -12.85 -14.62
CA ILE A 74 -1.64 -11.69 -13.80
C ILE A 74 -1.00 -10.44 -14.41
N VAL A 75 -1.72 -9.32 -14.49
CA VAL A 75 -1.17 -8.02 -14.89
C VAL A 75 -0.76 -7.27 -13.63
N VAL A 76 0.53 -6.91 -13.50
CA VAL A 76 0.98 -6.08 -12.38
C VAL A 76 0.72 -4.61 -12.73
N VAL A 77 0.11 -3.88 -11.82
CA VAL A 77 -0.14 -2.44 -11.91
C VAL A 77 0.61 -1.76 -10.78
N VAL A 78 1.49 -0.84 -11.13
CA VAL A 78 2.35 -0.12 -10.18
C VAL A 78 2.63 1.27 -10.73
N SER A 79 2.99 2.24 -9.90
CA SER A 79 3.48 3.53 -10.43
C SER A 79 4.76 3.35 -11.24
N LYS A 80 4.98 4.26 -12.19
CA LYS A 80 6.20 4.30 -13.02
C LYS A 80 7.48 4.40 -12.19
N VAL A 81 7.44 5.15 -11.08
CA VAL A 81 8.53 5.24 -10.10
C VAL A 81 8.69 3.91 -9.36
N GLY A 82 7.59 3.33 -8.86
CA GLY A 82 7.59 2.09 -8.11
C GLY A 82 8.17 0.92 -8.89
N ALA A 83 7.92 0.85 -10.20
CA ALA A 83 8.54 -0.16 -11.07
C ALA A 83 10.07 -0.13 -11.06
N GLN A 84 10.70 1.03 -10.83
CA GLN A 84 12.15 1.14 -10.69
C GLN A 84 12.63 0.62 -9.32
N TYR A 85 11.83 0.76 -8.28
CA TYR A 85 12.15 0.24 -6.95
C TYR A 85 11.95 -1.26 -6.83
N LEU A 86 10.95 -1.81 -7.54
CA LEU A 86 10.76 -3.27 -7.61
C LEU A 86 12.00 -3.98 -8.18
N LEU A 87 12.74 -3.36 -9.10
CA LEU A 87 14.02 -3.89 -9.62
C LEU A 87 15.11 -4.01 -8.56
N GLN A 88 15.05 -3.18 -7.51
CA GLN A 88 16.04 -3.18 -6.43
C GLN A 88 15.67 -4.18 -5.33
N GLY A 89 14.37 -4.45 -5.13
CA GLY A 89 13.90 -5.40 -4.13
C GLY A 89 14.15 -4.92 -2.69
N GLN A 90 14.16 -3.62 -2.44
CA GLN A 90 14.39 -3.04 -1.12
C GLN A 90 13.63 -1.72 -0.93
N HIS A 91 13.45 -1.32 0.33
CA HIS A 91 12.92 0.00 0.67
C HIS A 91 13.87 1.09 0.17
N VAL A 92 13.31 2.10 -0.48
CA VAL A 92 14.00 3.32 -0.89
C VAL A 92 13.34 4.49 -0.18
N HIS A 93 14.10 5.21 0.63
CA HIS A 93 13.63 6.41 1.31
C HIS A 93 14.53 7.61 0.96
N PRO A 94 13.96 8.78 0.68
CA PRO A 94 14.72 10.00 0.49
C PRO A 94 15.32 10.49 1.80
N LYS A 95 16.35 11.33 1.69
CA LYS A 95 16.95 12.01 2.86
C LYS A 95 15.90 12.88 3.55
N GLY A 96 15.87 12.79 4.89
CA GLY A 96 14.94 13.58 5.71
C GLY A 96 13.58 12.92 5.94
N SER A 97 13.39 11.69 5.49
CA SER A 97 12.31 10.79 5.88
C SER A 97 12.48 10.26 7.31
N GLY A 98 11.41 9.71 7.89
CA GLY A 98 11.53 9.02 9.16
C GLY A 98 10.23 8.73 9.88
N TYR A 99 10.37 8.27 11.13
CA TYR A 99 9.23 7.93 11.97
C TYR A 99 8.46 9.17 12.41
N ILE A 100 7.14 9.12 12.32
CA ILE A 100 6.28 10.31 12.53
C ILE A 100 6.40 10.94 13.92
N ASN A 101 6.82 10.19 14.94
CA ASN A 101 7.07 10.67 16.29
C ASN A 101 7.96 9.73 17.11
N ARG A 102 8.48 10.23 18.24
CA ARG A 102 9.37 9.48 19.15
C ARG A 102 8.77 8.20 19.73
N ARG A 103 7.45 8.16 19.98
CA ARG A 103 6.79 6.96 20.53
C ARG A 103 6.75 5.85 19.50
N VAL A 104 6.40 6.19 18.25
CA VAL A 104 6.42 5.24 17.12
C VAL A 104 7.85 4.75 16.88
N ALA A 105 8.83 5.67 16.83
CA ALA A 105 10.24 5.32 16.66
C ALA A 105 10.72 4.34 17.74
N PHE A 106 10.38 4.59 19.01
CA PHE A 106 10.74 3.71 20.11
C PHE A 106 10.10 2.31 19.99
N LEU A 107 8.80 2.24 19.68
CA LEU A 107 8.09 0.97 19.53
C LEU A 107 8.65 0.12 18.37
N LEU A 108 8.94 0.76 17.23
CA LEU A 108 9.47 0.07 16.07
C LEU A 108 10.95 -0.30 16.22
N TRP A 109 11.76 0.53 16.87
CA TRP A 109 13.11 0.15 17.30
C TRP A 109 13.08 -1.05 18.25
N PHE A 110 12.16 -1.07 19.22
CA PHE A 110 12.04 -2.23 20.12
C PHE A 110 11.63 -3.48 19.33
N LYS A 111 10.65 -3.36 18.43
CA LYS A 111 10.23 -4.46 17.54
C LYS A 111 11.39 -5.01 16.70
N SER A 112 12.22 -4.15 16.10
CA SER A 112 13.32 -4.59 15.23
C SER A 112 14.38 -5.41 15.98
N LYS A 113 14.50 -5.27 17.31
CA LYS A 113 15.36 -6.13 18.13
C LYS A 113 14.91 -7.59 18.21
N PHE A 114 13.61 -7.84 18.00
CA PHE A 114 13.03 -9.18 18.11
C PHE A 114 12.59 -9.76 16.75
N ASP A 115 12.41 -8.92 15.74
CA ASP A 115 11.95 -9.36 14.41
C ASP A 115 13.12 -9.46 13.43
N LYS A 116 13.85 -10.59 13.49
CA LYS A 116 14.97 -10.87 12.58
C LYS A 116 14.57 -10.99 11.11
N GLY A 117 13.28 -11.11 10.82
CA GLY A 117 12.74 -11.18 9.45
C GLY A 117 12.40 -9.82 8.85
N TRP A 118 12.60 -8.72 9.60
CA TRP A 118 12.33 -7.37 9.10
C TRP A 118 13.57 -6.81 8.41
N THR A 119 13.82 -7.30 7.20
CA THR A 119 15.02 -6.97 6.41
C THR A 119 14.83 -5.77 5.49
N HIS A 120 13.59 -5.31 5.29
CA HIS A 120 13.24 -4.25 4.33
C HIS A 120 13.61 -4.62 2.89
N THR A 121 13.68 -5.91 2.60
CA THR A 121 14.06 -6.47 1.30
C THR A 121 13.10 -7.57 0.87
N PHE A 122 12.98 -7.76 -0.43
CA PHE A 122 12.14 -8.75 -1.08
C PHE A 122 12.74 -9.14 -2.43
N PRO A 123 12.35 -10.29 -3.01
CA PRO A 123 12.80 -10.68 -4.34
C PRO A 123 12.48 -9.58 -5.36
N ALA A 124 13.53 -9.08 -6.02
CA ALA A 124 13.39 -8.07 -7.05
C ALA A 124 12.46 -8.56 -8.17
N TYR A 125 11.74 -7.60 -8.75
CA TYR A 125 10.80 -7.84 -9.84
C TYR A 125 11.00 -6.85 -10.96
N GLN A 126 11.23 -7.38 -12.15
CA GLN A 126 11.28 -6.63 -13.39
C GLN A 126 9.90 -6.63 -14.04
N HIS A 127 9.36 -5.43 -14.25
CA HIS A 127 8.10 -5.27 -14.97
C HIS A 127 8.22 -5.85 -16.38
N ARG A 128 7.13 -6.46 -16.84
CA ARG A 128 6.97 -7.08 -18.15
C ARG A 128 6.22 -6.12 -19.08
N PRO A 129 6.28 -6.33 -20.40
CA PRO A 129 5.52 -5.52 -21.37
C PRO A 129 4.00 -5.54 -21.16
N THR A 130 3.47 -6.57 -20.49
CA THR A 130 2.05 -6.71 -20.16
C THR A 130 1.64 -5.94 -18.90
N ASP A 131 2.59 -5.50 -18.09
CA ASP A 131 2.32 -4.77 -16.85
C ASP A 131 2.00 -3.31 -17.15
N VAL A 132 1.26 -2.69 -16.24
CA VAL A 132 0.76 -1.32 -16.39
C VAL A 132 1.52 -0.40 -15.44
N LEU A 133 2.16 0.62 -16.02
CA LEU A 133 2.88 1.65 -15.27
C LEU A 133 2.00 2.89 -15.16
N ILE A 134 1.60 3.24 -13.94
CA ILE A 134 0.75 4.40 -13.66
C ILE A 134 1.60 5.67 -13.64
N ASP A 135 1.11 6.69 -14.35
CA ASP A 135 1.65 8.05 -14.41
C ASP A 135 0.44 9.00 -14.32
N GLY A 136 0.27 9.68 -13.19
CA GLY A 136 -0.89 10.54 -12.92
C GLY A 136 -2.18 9.78 -12.54
N THR A 137 -3.30 10.12 -13.18
CA THR A 137 -4.63 9.56 -12.87
C THR A 137 -5.11 8.68 -14.02
N VAL A 138 -5.48 7.43 -13.72
CA VAL A 138 -5.87 6.42 -14.71
C VAL A 138 -7.21 5.81 -14.32
N LYS A 139 -8.16 5.65 -15.27
CA LYS A 139 -9.40 4.94 -14.98
C LYS A 139 -9.17 3.44 -15.00
N PHE A 140 -9.87 2.71 -14.13
CA PHE A 140 -9.80 1.24 -14.13
C PHE A 140 -10.11 0.63 -15.49
N LYS A 141 -11.13 1.16 -16.19
CA LYS A 141 -11.54 0.68 -17.51
C LYS A 141 -10.48 0.84 -18.59
N ASP A 142 -9.62 1.87 -18.49
CA ASP A 142 -8.56 2.12 -19.47
C ASP A 142 -7.46 1.05 -19.41
N ILE A 143 -7.39 0.29 -18.31
CA ILE A 143 -6.41 -0.77 -18.07
C ILE A 143 -7.06 -2.16 -17.96
N GLY A 144 -8.28 -2.31 -18.49
CA GLY A 144 -8.96 -3.62 -18.56
C GLY A 144 -9.59 -4.09 -17.25
N ILE A 145 -9.82 -3.19 -16.30
CA ILE A 145 -10.50 -3.48 -15.04
C ILE A 145 -11.97 -3.03 -15.11
N GLU A 146 -12.89 -3.96 -14.87
CA GLU A 146 -14.34 -3.74 -14.87
C GLU A 146 -14.83 -3.16 -13.54
N LEU A 147 -14.28 -2.02 -13.14
CA LEU A 147 -14.72 -1.23 -12.01
C LEU A 147 -14.91 0.24 -12.42
N ASP A 148 -15.81 0.93 -11.73
CA ASP A 148 -15.98 2.37 -11.87
C ASP A 148 -15.13 3.10 -10.83
N GLY A 149 -14.28 4.01 -11.31
CA GLY A 149 -13.32 4.76 -10.51
C GLY A 149 -11.97 4.94 -11.18
N VAL A 150 -11.02 5.40 -10.37
CA VAL A 150 -9.67 5.79 -10.80
C VAL A 150 -8.58 5.29 -9.85
N ILE A 151 -7.40 5.08 -10.41
CA ILE A 151 -6.14 5.03 -9.68
C ILE A 151 -5.55 6.44 -9.72
N VAL A 152 -5.11 6.93 -8.56
CA VAL A 152 -4.49 8.25 -8.43
C VAL A 152 -3.20 8.14 -7.64
N GLU A 153 -2.21 8.95 -8.01
CA GLU A 153 -1.00 9.12 -7.21
C GLU A 153 -1.32 9.77 -5.86
N THR A 154 -0.78 9.20 -4.79
CA THR A 154 -0.89 9.69 -3.42
C THR A 154 0.47 9.66 -2.73
N PRO A 155 1.46 10.44 -3.22
CA PRO A 155 2.80 10.45 -2.67
C PRO A 155 2.84 10.99 -1.23
N GLY A 156 3.93 10.72 -0.54
CA GLY A 156 4.30 11.31 0.74
C GLY A 156 4.66 10.29 1.80
N HIS A 157 4.03 9.12 1.81
CA HIS A 157 4.56 7.97 2.55
C HIS A 157 5.81 7.46 1.85
N SER A 158 5.66 7.20 0.56
CA SER A 158 6.69 7.07 -0.45
C SER A 158 6.30 7.93 -1.67
N ASP A 159 7.24 8.23 -2.56
CA ASP A 159 6.99 8.99 -3.79
C ASP A 159 6.31 8.15 -4.89
N ASP A 160 6.36 6.82 -4.77
CA ASP A 160 5.73 5.87 -5.68
C ASP A 160 4.30 5.44 -5.27
N SER A 161 3.77 5.99 -4.18
CA SER A 161 2.48 5.63 -3.60
C SER A 161 1.29 5.97 -4.50
N ILE A 162 0.38 5.00 -4.70
CA ILE A 162 -0.90 5.15 -5.40
C ILE A 162 -2.07 4.70 -4.53
N SER A 163 -3.25 5.27 -4.81
CA SER A 163 -4.52 4.91 -4.19
C SER A 163 -5.56 4.59 -5.25
N LEU A 164 -6.44 3.63 -4.94
CA LEU A 164 -7.57 3.25 -5.77
C LEU A 164 -8.82 3.92 -5.20
N VAL A 165 -9.54 4.70 -5.99
CA VAL A 165 -10.76 5.41 -5.59
C VAL A 165 -11.90 4.94 -6.48
N LEU A 166 -12.90 4.28 -5.87
CA LEU A 166 -14.09 3.84 -6.56
C LEU A 166 -15.16 4.94 -6.52
N ASP A 167 -16.01 4.99 -7.54
CA ASP A 167 -17.07 6.01 -7.66
C ASP A 167 -18.11 5.91 -6.53
N ASP A 168 -18.20 4.76 -5.86
CA ASP A 168 -19.05 4.57 -4.67
C ASP A 168 -18.44 5.12 -3.35
N GLY A 169 -17.30 5.80 -3.45
CA GLY A 169 -16.64 6.47 -2.33
C GLY A 169 -15.74 5.57 -1.49
N ARG A 170 -15.48 4.32 -1.90
CA ARG A 170 -14.45 3.47 -1.27
C ARG A 170 -13.08 3.84 -1.81
N CYS A 171 -12.09 3.93 -0.93
CA CYS A 171 -10.70 4.16 -1.30
C CYS A 171 -9.77 3.13 -0.65
N PHE A 172 -8.98 2.42 -1.46
CA PHE A 172 -7.90 1.55 -1.02
C PHE A 172 -6.60 2.31 -1.15
N CYS A 173 -6.08 2.77 -0.03
CA CYS A 173 -5.08 3.84 -0.02
C CYS A 173 -3.65 3.37 0.26
N GLY A 174 -3.43 2.05 0.38
CA GLY A 174 -2.17 1.51 0.90
C GLY A 174 -1.80 2.22 2.21
N ASP A 175 -0.66 2.92 2.14
CA ASP A 175 -0.09 3.70 3.23
C ASP A 175 -0.18 5.23 3.04
N ALA A 176 -1.03 5.70 2.12
CA ALA A 176 -1.44 7.10 2.13
C ALA A 176 -2.18 7.45 3.43
N ALA A 177 -2.78 6.49 4.14
CA ALA A 177 -3.29 6.63 5.51
C ALA A 177 -3.33 5.27 6.21
N ALA A 178 -3.37 5.23 7.55
CA ALA A 178 -3.43 3.97 8.30
C ALA A 178 -4.26 4.08 9.58
N ASN A 179 -4.84 2.97 10.05
CA ASN A 179 -5.50 2.89 11.36
C ASN A 179 -4.68 2.01 12.31
N PHE A 180 -3.40 2.36 12.43
CA PHE A 180 -2.39 1.57 13.11
C PHE A 180 -1.68 2.38 14.20
N LEU A 181 -1.29 1.73 15.31
CA LEU A 181 -0.62 2.35 16.47
C LEU A 181 -1.23 3.68 16.96
N ARG A 182 -2.57 3.80 16.95
CA ARG A 182 -3.25 5.06 17.34
C ARG A 182 -2.89 5.55 18.74
N PHE A 183 -2.64 4.64 19.68
CA PHE A 183 -2.22 4.97 21.05
C PHE A 183 -0.83 5.64 21.09
N ALA A 184 0.00 5.43 20.07
CA ALA A 184 1.29 6.09 19.90
C ALA A 184 1.19 7.46 19.19
N GLY A 185 -0.02 7.97 18.98
CA GLY A 185 -0.25 9.31 18.42
C GLY A 185 -0.21 9.39 16.90
N THR A 186 -0.38 8.27 16.19
CA THR A 186 -0.40 8.25 14.71
C THR A 186 -1.55 9.05 14.12
N ARG A 187 -2.70 9.18 14.80
CA ARG A 187 -3.81 10.04 14.37
C ARG A 187 -4.25 9.78 12.91
N TYR A 188 -4.32 8.51 12.55
CA TYR A 188 -4.64 8.03 11.20
C TYR A 188 -3.56 8.23 10.12
N ALA A 189 -2.40 8.79 10.48
CA ALA A 189 -1.21 8.74 9.65
C ALA A 189 -0.50 7.38 9.78
N VAL A 190 0.38 7.10 8.84
CA VAL A 190 1.31 5.97 8.87
C VAL A 190 2.44 6.15 9.89
N VAL A 191 3.27 5.13 10.02
CA VAL A 191 4.40 5.14 10.97
C VAL A 191 5.63 5.85 10.42
N TRP A 192 5.81 5.88 9.11
CA TRP A 192 6.94 6.47 8.39
C TRP A 192 6.46 7.41 7.29
N VAL A 193 7.06 8.59 7.16
CA VAL A 193 6.70 9.57 6.14
C VAL A 193 7.97 10.11 5.48
N ASP A 194 7.99 10.11 4.15
CA ASP A 194 9.04 10.67 3.34
C ASP A 194 8.88 12.19 3.15
N SER A 195 7.64 12.62 2.86
CA SER A 195 7.30 14.03 2.65
C SER A 195 5.96 14.38 3.29
N TRP A 196 5.98 15.14 4.39
CA TRP A 196 4.75 15.59 5.07
C TRP A 196 3.87 16.50 4.22
N GLU A 197 4.47 17.28 3.32
CA GLU A 197 3.72 18.17 2.44
C GLU A 197 2.91 17.35 1.43
N GLU A 198 3.58 16.45 0.70
CA GLU A 198 2.91 15.55 -0.25
C GLU A 198 1.92 14.64 0.46
N TYR A 199 2.25 14.13 1.64
CA TYR A 199 1.37 13.26 2.41
C TYR A 199 0.02 13.93 2.72
N TYR A 200 0.04 15.20 3.12
CA TYR A 200 -1.19 15.94 3.37
C TYR A 200 -1.87 16.45 2.10
N ASN A 201 -1.13 16.77 1.04
CA ASN A 201 -1.72 17.06 -0.26
C ASN A 201 -2.46 15.82 -0.81
N SER A 202 -1.95 14.62 -0.56
CA SER A 202 -2.62 13.35 -0.87
C SER A 202 -3.90 13.17 -0.07
N TRP A 203 -3.92 13.51 1.23
CA TRP A 203 -5.17 13.49 2.00
C TRP A 203 -6.20 14.49 1.46
N GLU A 204 -5.77 15.72 1.15
CA GLU A 204 -6.63 16.75 0.55
C GLU A 204 -7.19 16.30 -0.80
N LYS A 205 -6.36 15.66 -1.63
CA LYS A 205 -6.77 15.04 -2.90
C LYS A 205 -7.85 13.97 -2.68
N LEU A 206 -7.64 13.03 -1.76
CA LEU A 206 -8.62 11.97 -1.46
C LEU A 206 -9.94 12.54 -0.94
N ILE A 207 -9.90 13.59 -0.10
CA ILE A 207 -11.09 14.29 0.38
C ILE A 207 -11.84 14.98 -0.78
N ALA A 208 -11.11 15.64 -1.68
CA ALA A 208 -11.68 16.33 -2.84
C ALA A 208 -12.33 15.36 -3.84
N LEU A 209 -11.83 14.12 -3.94
CA LEU A 209 -12.40 13.03 -4.74
C LEU A 209 -13.68 12.42 -4.13
N LYS A 210 -14.24 13.04 -3.08
CA LYS A 210 -15.49 12.60 -2.41
C LYS A 210 -15.41 11.17 -1.86
N VAL A 211 -14.21 10.70 -1.51
CA VAL A 211 -14.02 9.45 -0.77
C VAL A 211 -14.83 9.51 0.53
N ASN A 212 -15.56 8.45 0.84
CA ASN A 212 -16.33 8.30 2.08
C ASN A 212 -15.64 7.34 3.06
N ARG A 213 -15.13 6.20 2.55
CA ARG A 213 -14.51 5.15 3.36
C ARG A 213 -13.07 4.87 2.91
N ILE A 214 -12.14 4.88 3.86
CA ILE A 214 -10.72 4.54 3.67
C ILE A 214 -10.49 3.10 4.11
N TYR A 215 -9.88 2.31 3.24
CA TYR A 215 -9.40 0.95 3.43
C TYR A 215 -7.87 0.97 3.38
N PRO A 216 -7.20 1.17 4.53
CA PRO A 216 -5.74 1.21 4.57
C PRO A 216 -5.15 -0.21 4.51
N ALA A 217 -3.87 -0.34 4.19
CA ALA A 217 -3.17 -1.61 4.32
C ALA A 217 -2.98 -2.02 5.79
N HIS A 218 -2.75 -1.04 6.69
CA HIS A 218 -2.57 -1.29 8.11
C HIS A 218 -3.75 -0.81 8.97
N GLY A 219 -4.31 -1.76 9.73
CA GLY A 219 -5.42 -1.51 10.65
C GLY A 219 -6.81 -1.63 10.03
N LYS A 220 -7.85 -1.20 10.76
CA LYS A 220 -9.25 -1.28 10.31
C LYS A 220 -9.62 -0.10 9.40
N ASP A 221 -10.55 -0.33 8.48
CA ASP A 221 -11.17 0.69 7.66
C ASP A 221 -11.87 1.78 8.49
N PHE A 222 -11.92 3.01 7.99
CA PHE A 222 -12.47 4.16 8.71
C PHE A 222 -13.10 5.18 7.77
N HIS A 223 -13.95 6.05 8.30
CA HIS A 223 -14.60 7.10 7.51
C HIS A 223 -13.63 8.25 7.23
N VAL A 224 -13.68 8.83 6.03
CA VAL A 224 -12.85 9.96 5.57
C VAL A 224 -12.79 11.14 6.54
N ASN A 225 -13.84 11.37 7.37
CA ASN A 225 -13.87 12.44 8.38
C ASN A 225 -12.70 12.34 9.37
N LYS A 226 -12.10 11.15 9.53
CA LYS A 226 -10.88 11.00 10.33
C LYS A 226 -9.66 11.63 9.67
N LEU A 227 -9.55 11.63 8.34
CA LEU A 227 -8.53 12.39 7.62
C LEU A 227 -8.76 13.89 7.84
N VAL A 228 -9.98 14.38 7.59
CA VAL A 228 -10.37 15.78 7.80
C VAL A 228 -10.05 16.24 9.22
N THR A 229 -10.44 15.47 10.22
CA THR A 229 -10.22 15.78 11.64
C THR A 229 -8.73 15.80 12.01
N ASN A 230 -7.88 15.03 11.32
CA ASN A 230 -6.46 14.87 11.68
C ASN A 230 -5.49 15.49 10.70
N LEU A 231 -5.99 16.18 9.67
CA LEU A 231 -5.21 16.89 8.68
C LEU A 231 -4.22 17.83 9.37
N ARG A 232 -2.93 17.73 9.03
CA ARG A 232 -1.84 18.58 9.55
C ARG A 232 -1.64 18.55 11.08
N LYS A 233 -2.19 17.53 11.78
CA LYS A 233 -1.99 17.35 13.23
C LYS A 233 -0.64 16.72 13.59
N ASN A 234 -0.11 15.83 12.76
CA ASN A 234 1.30 15.43 12.84
C ASN A 234 2.12 16.39 11.98
N ARG A 235 3.37 16.61 12.38
CA ARG A 235 4.22 17.65 11.80
C ARG A 235 5.66 17.19 11.76
N LYS A 236 6.41 17.66 10.76
CA LYS A 236 7.85 17.41 10.59
C LYS A 236 8.67 17.67 11.87
N LYS A 237 8.32 18.69 12.66
CA LYS A 237 8.99 18.99 13.94
C LYS A 237 8.93 17.87 15.00
N ASN A 238 7.96 16.96 14.89
CA ASN A 238 7.80 15.83 15.81
C ASN A 238 8.50 14.57 15.29
N MET A 239 8.88 14.56 14.01
CA MET A 239 9.42 13.40 13.30
C MET A 239 10.82 13.06 13.82
N VAL A 240 11.10 11.77 13.93
CA VAL A 240 12.44 11.26 14.17
C VAL A 240 13.03 10.88 12.82
N VAL A 241 13.81 11.80 12.27
CA VAL A 241 14.56 11.56 11.02
C VAL A 241 15.58 10.47 11.29
N ILE A 242 15.57 9.42 10.47
CA ILE A 242 16.59 8.40 10.50
C ILE A 242 17.55 8.73 9.36
N THR A 243 18.73 9.23 9.71
CA THR A 243 19.84 9.27 8.75
C THR A 243 20.22 7.83 8.46
N GLN A 244 19.92 7.34 7.26
CA GLN A 244 20.53 6.12 6.75
C GLN A 244 22.05 6.36 6.79
N GLY A 245 22.73 5.58 7.64
CA GLY A 245 24.18 5.64 7.84
C GLY A 245 24.93 4.96 6.70
#